data_AF-A0A6S7G2T7-F1
#
_entry.id   AF-A0A6S7G2T7-F1
#
_cell.length_a   1.000
_cell.length_b   1.000
_cell.length_c   1.000
_cell.angle_alpha   90.00
_cell.angle_beta   90.00
_cell.angle_gamma   90.00
#
_symmetry.space_group_name_H-M   'P 1'
#
loop_
_entity.id
_entity.type
_entity.pdbx_description
1 polymer ?
#
loop_
_entity_poly.entity_id
_entity_poly.type
_entity_poly.pdbx_seq_one_letter_code
_entity_poly.pdbx_strand_id
1 'polypeptide(L)'
;DAFDHKKAKEEGVILPKKGVDDDYDKAMEDIAKTKQNLKDYLDQQKKRLGCTAICYWGTGKNRYQLEIPERALARNTPSEYELQSSKKGFKRYWSPEIVKLNEKLNDAEDRRDVCLKDTMRKVFHKFDESYDMWERTVQCVAVLDCLISLMVYSSQTEGIMCRPDVVPISDGDEPFIEIREGRHPCVCRTYSGGDFIPNDTVIGRWDPSSSRSSCVVVTGPNMGGKSTLMRQAGLIVILAQLGCYVPAEKCRLTPVDRVFTRLGAHDRILSGESTFFVELSETSCILRHATKHSLVLLDELGRGTATYDGTAIASAVIQNLSQDIQCRTLFSTHYHSLVEDFSNDPTVRLGHMACMVENEDETGDPSKETITFLYKFVEGACPKSYGFNAARLANIPEEVIRMAIDKAREFEENVERIKLFRSLACEKNNKIKDAIALARERLRECIQLNVERCQVRSWLFGFLPEERQGVDVSDSEKEDAASSNTSSTISIHMLFELNSAMSVNSALKLDKDCSWSVVESLSNLSASHSNVSMF
;
A
#
# COMPACT_ATOMS: atom_id res chain seq x y z
N ASP A 1 -31.39 42.74 21.63
CA ASP A 1 -31.69 41.68 20.64
C ASP A 1 -32.40 42.23 19.42
N ALA A 2 -31.90 41.86 18.24
CA ALA A 2 -32.42 42.31 16.94
C ALA A 2 -33.83 41.79 16.63
N PHE A 3 -34.24 40.67 17.24
CA PHE A 3 -35.57 40.07 17.14
C PHE A 3 -35.88 39.24 18.42
N ASP A 4 -37.09 38.71 18.53
CA ASP A 4 -37.49 37.85 19.67
C ASP A 4 -37.09 36.39 19.41
N HIS A 5 -36.09 35.91 20.16
CA HIS A 5 -35.52 34.57 19.96
C HIS A 5 -36.50 33.45 20.34
N LYS A 6 -37.42 33.66 21.30
CA LYS A 6 -38.39 32.63 21.71
C LYS A 6 -39.43 32.43 20.62
N LYS A 7 -40.00 33.54 20.14
CA LYS A 7 -40.95 33.50 19.02
C LYS A 7 -40.33 32.95 17.74
N ALA A 8 -39.09 33.33 17.43
CA ALA A 8 -38.39 32.80 16.26
C ALA A 8 -38.20 31.27 16.33
N LYS A 9 -37.97 30.71 17.52
CA LYS A 9 -37.89 29.26 17.74
C LYS A 9 -39.25 28.57 17.62
N GLU A 10 -40.31 29.18 18.16
CA GLU A 10 -41.67 28.63 18.13
C GLU A 10 -42.29 28.65 16.73
N GLU A 11 -42.08 29.73 15.98
CA GLU A 11 -42.68 29.94 14.67
C GLU A 11 -41.77 29.53 13.50
N GLY A 12 -40.47 29.32 13.77
CA GLY A 12 -39.46 28.98 12.77
C GLY A 12 -39.08 30.15 11.83
N VAL A 13 -39.56 31.36 12.12
CA VAL A 13 -39.34 32.56 11.29
C VAL A 13 -38.95 33.74 12.18
N ILE A 14 -38.00 34.55 11.69
CA ILE A 14 -37.61 35.79 12.35
C ILE A 14 -38.66 36.87 12.05
N LEU A 15 -39.47 37.20 13.05
CA LEU A 15 -40.44 38.28 12.96
C LEU A 15 -39.78 39.64 13.27
N PRO A 16 -39.89 40.64 12.39
CA PRO A 16 -39.47 41.99 12.71
C PRO A 16 -40.35 42.57 13.83
N LYS A 17 -39.75 43.38 14.70
CA LYS A 17 -40.52 44.19 15.66
C LYS A 17 -41.22 45.32 14.91
N LYS A 18 -42.34 45.80 15.45
CA LYS A 18 -43.04 46.98 14.92
C LYS A 18 -42.06 48.16 14.80
N GLY A 19 -42.05 48.82 13.65
CA GLY A 19 -41.18 49.95 13.30
C GLY A 19 -39.83 49.57 12.68
N VAL A 20 -39.58 48.29 12.42
CA VAL A 20 -38.34 47.83 11.74
C VAL A 20 -38.50 47.81 10.22
N ASP A 21 -39.69 47.45 9.74
CA ASP A 21 -40.03 47.42 8.31
C ASP A 21 -41.45 47.97 8.14
N ASP A 22 -41.54 49.18 7.58
CA ASP A 22 -42.81 49.89 7.39
C ASP A 22 -43.77 49.14 6.44
N ASP A 23 -43.24 48.39 5.48
CA ASP A 23 -44.07 47.66 4.51
C ASP A 23 -44.60 46.36 5.11
N TYR A 24 -43.82 45.70 5.97
CA TYR A 24 -44.30 44.61 6.81
C TYR A 24 -45.41 45.08 7.77
N ASP A 25 -45.20 46.20 8.45
CA ASP A 25 -46.18 46.75 9.40
C ASP A 25 -47.49 47.11 8.70
N LYS A 26 -47.43 47.77 7.53
CA LYS A 26 -48.61 48.03 6.69
C LYS A 26 -49.30 46.74 6.26
N ALA A 27 -48.56 45.73 5.82
CA ALA A 27 -49.14 44.44 5.44
C ALA A 27 -49.86 43.77 6.62
N MET A 28 -49.29 43.84 7.82
CA MET A 28 -49.92 43.32 9.04
C MET A 28 -51.19 44.10 9.44
N GLU A 29 -51.18 45.43 9.29
CA GLU A 29 -52.37 46.27 9.50
C GLU A 29 -53.46 45.96 8.47
N ASP A 30 -53.12 45.80 7.19
CA ASP A 30 -54.03 45.41 6.11
C ASP A 30 -54.65 44.01 6.37
N ILE A 31 -53.85 43.05 6.82
CA ILE A 31 -54.30 41.71 7.21
C ILE A 31 -55.29 41.80 8.38
N ALA A 32 -54.96 42.57 9.42
CA ALA A 32 -55.82 42.74 10.59
C ALA A 32 -57.16 43.38 10.20
N LYS A 33 -57.13 44.44 9.39
CA LYS A 33 -58.31 45.14 8.89
C LYS A 33 -59.18 44.23 8.01
N THR A 34 -58.58 43.47 7.11
CA THR A 34 -59.31 42.56 6.21
C THR A 34 -59.92 41.39 6.99
N LYS A 35 -59.24 40.86 8.00
CA LYS A 35 -59.80 39.86 8.92
C LYS A 35 -60.96 40.41 9.74
N GLN A 36 -60.92 41.69 10.14
CA GLN A 36 -62.06 42.32 10.81
C GLN A 36 -63.25 42.49 9.85
N ASN A 37 -63.02 42.97 8.62
CA ASN A 37 -64.07 43.07 7.60
C ASN A 37 -64.73 41.71 7.30
N LEU A 38 -63.95 40.62 7.26
CA LEU A 38 -64.49 39.26 7.13
C LEU A 38 -65.39 38.89 8.31
N LYS A 39 -65.01 39.21 9.55
CA LYS A 39 -65.87 38.97 10.72
C LYS A 39 -67.16 39.77 10.63
N ASP A 40 -67.07 41.05 10.27
CA ASP A 40 -68.23 41.93 10.14
C ASP A 40 -69.19 41.43 9.04
N TYR A 41 -68.64 40.94 7.93
CA TYR A 41 -69.41 40.33 6.84
C TYR A 41 -70.09 39.02 7.27
N LEU A 42 -69.39 38.16 8.03
CA LEU A 42 -69.98 36.95 8.60
C LEU A 42 -71.20 37.28 9.46
N ASP A 43 -71.09 38.29 10.32
CA ASP A 43 -72.19 38.70 11.19
C ASP A 43 -73.35 39.34 10.42
N GLN A 44 -73.06 40.05 9.32
CA GLN A 44 -74.08 40.49 8.37
C GLN A 44 -74.83 39.31 7.75
N GLN A 45 -74.12 38.25 7.34
CA GLN A 45 -74.75 37.07 6.74
C GLN A 45 -75.56 36.23 7.74
N LYS A 46 -75.09 36.13 9.00
CA LYS A 46 -75.88 35.51 10.08
C LYS A 46 -77.23 36.22 10.27
N LYS A 47 -77.24 37.56 10.23
CA LYS A 47 -78.46 38.37 10.32
C LYS A 47 -79.35 38.19 9.09
N ARG A 48 -78.78 38.24 7.88
CA ARG A 48 -79.52 38.13 6.60
C ARG A 48 -80.24 36.79 6.44
N LEU A 49 -79.61 35.70 6.86
CA LEU A 49 -80.18 34.34 6.77
C LEU A 49 -80.92 33.91 8.04
N GLY A 50 -80.95 34.77 9.08
CA GLY A 50 -81.60 34.48 10.37
C GLY A 50 -81.01 33.25 11.07
N CYS A 51 -79.72 32.95 10.87
CA CYS A 51 -79.07 31.75 11.38
C CYS A 51 -77.72 32.09 12.03
N THR A 52 -77.60 31.87 13.33
CA THR A 52 -76.37 32.13 14.10
C THR A 52 -75.30 31.06 13.93
N ALA A 53 -75.67 29.88 13.42
CA ALA A 53 -74.78 28.73 13.26
C ALA A 53 -73.85 28.82 12.03
N ILE A 54 -73.91 29.92 11.26
CA ILE A 54 -73.03 30.13 10.10
C ILE A 54 -71.62 30.46 10.59
N CYS A 55 -70.63 29.74 10.07
CA CYS A 55 -69.22 29.96 10.35
C CYS A 55 -68.38 29.92 9.08
N TYR A 56 -67.15 30.41 9.17
CA TYR A 56 -66.16 30.23 8.12
C TYR A 56 -65.52 28.85 8.20
N TRP A 57 -65.31 28.25 7.04
CA TRP A 57 -64.66 26.95 6.90
C TRP A 57 -63.57 27.00 5.81
N GLY A 58 -62.57 26.12 5.97
CA GLY A 58 -61.54 25.84 4.97
C GLY A 58 -60.18 26.48 5.26
N THR A 59 -59.15 25.94 4.61
CA THR A 59 -57.75 26.38 4.69
C THR A 59 -57.16 26.52 3.29
N GLY A 60 -56.03 27.24 3.18
CA GLY A 60 -55.34 27.45 1.90
C GLY A 60 -56.26 28.06 0.84
N LYS A 61 -56.32 27.46 -0.35
CA LYS A 61 -57.15 27.92 -1.48
C LYS A 61 -58.66 27.91 -1.21
N ASN A 62 -59.11 27.12 -0.24
CA ASN A 62 -60.54 26.93 0.07
C ASN A 62 -60.98 27.65 1.35
N ARG A 63 -60.19 28.62 1.83
CA ARG A 63 -60.45 29.37 3.07
C ARG A 63 -61.70 30.27 2.98
N TYR A 64 -62.25 30.59 4.14
CA TYR A 64 -63.38 31.51 4.32
C TYR A 64 -64.66 31.15 3.52
N GLN A 65 -64.92 29.87 3.28
CA GLN A 65 -66.22 29.43 2.79
C GLN A 65 -67.29 29.62 3.88
N LEU A 66 -68.47 30.13 3.53
CA LEU A 66 -69.60 30.19 4.45
C LEU A 66 -70.22 28.80 4.57
N GLU A 67 -70.03 28.14 5.70
CA GLU A 67 -70.70 26.88 6.02
C GLU A 67 -72.10 27.18 6.58
N ILE A 68 -73.14 26.90 5.80
CA ILE A 68 -74.53 27.24 6.11
C ILE A 68 -75.35 25.95 6.27
N PRO A 69 -76.13 25.79 7.37
CA PRO A 69 -77.03 24.67 7.53
C PRO A 69 -78.10 24.62 6.42
N GLU A 70 -78.39 23.45 5.87
CA GLU A 70 -79.38 23.29 4.79
C GLU A 70 -80.77 23.81 5.14
N ARG A 71 -81.13 23.76 6.44
CA ARG A 71 -82.40 24.29 6.96
C ARG A 71 -82.53 25.80 6.76
N ALA A 72 -81.42 26.55 6.83
CA ALA A 72 -81.42 28.00 6.65
C ALA A 72 -81.53 28.40 5.16
N LEU A 73 -81.08 27.52 4.26
CA LEU A 73 -81.09 27.76 2.80
C LEU A 73 -82.49 27.54 2.18
N ALA A 74 -83.35 26.75 2.82
CA ALA A 74 -84.70 26.45 2.34
C ALA A 74 -85.64 27.67 2.30
N ARG A 75 -85.33 28.76 3.03
CA ARG A 75 -86.17 29.95 3.11
C ARG A 75 -85.85 31.00 2.05
N ASN A 76 -84.56 31.26 1.80
CA ASN A 76 -84.10 32.22 0.79
C ASN A 76 -82.58 32.06 0.60
N THR A 77 -82.16 31.47 -0.52
CA THR A 77 -80.72 31.43 -0.89
C THR A 77 -80.43 32.58 -1.84
N PRO A 78 -79.53 33.53 -1.49
CA PRO A 78 -79.14 34.59 -2.41
C PRO A 78 -78.58 34.02 -3.71
N SER A 79 -79.03 34.52 -4.86
CA SER A 79 -78.57 34.07 -6.19
C SER A 79 -77.08 34.35 -6.44
N GLU A 80 -76.50 35.28 -5.66
CA GLU A 80 -75.08 35.64 -5.71
C GLU A 80 -74.16 34.61 -5.05
N TYR A 81 -74.68 33.56 -4.40
CA TYR A 81 -73.85 32.58 -3.70
C TYR A 81 -73.45 31.42 -4.60
N GLU A 82 -72.15 31.26 -4.79
CA GLU A 82 -71.59 30.16 -5.56
C GLU A 82 -71.26 28.97 -4.66
N LEU A 83 -71.85 27.80 -4.96
CA LEU A 83 -71.66 26.58 -4.19
C LEU A 83 -70.26 26.01 -4.46
N GLN A 84 -69.45 25.87 -3.41
CA GLN A 84 -68.09 25.35 -3.51
C GLN A 84 -68.01 23.87 -3.10
N SER A 85 -68.67 23.51 -1.98
CA SER A 85 -68.71 22.12 -1.52
C SER A 85 -69.92 21.87 -0.62
N SER A 86 -70.19 20.60 -0.32
CA SER A 86 -71.31 20.20 0.54
C SER A 86 -70.87 19.13 1.56
N LYS A 87 -71.54 19.13 2.71
CA LYS A 87 -71.41 18.14 3.79
C LYS A 87 -72.83 17.79 4.22
N LYS A 88 -73.07 16.56 4.72
CA LYS A 88 -74.42 16.17 5.18
C LYS A 88 -74.98 17.19 6.18
N GLY A 89 -76.05 17.90 5.79
CA GLY A 89 -76.71 18.94 6.59
C GLY A 89 -76.17 20.37 6.43
N PHE A 90 -75.10 20.59 5.67
CA PHE A 90 -74.48 21.90 5.44
C PHE A 90 -74.01 22.08 3.99
N LYS A 91 -74.19 23.28 3.45
CA LYS A 91 -73.62 23.66 2.13
C LYS A 91 -72.67 24.82 2.30
N ARG A 92 -71.59 24.82 1.52
CA ARG A 92 -70.50 25.79 1.62
C ARG A 92 -70.44 26.68 0.40
N TYR A 93 -70.40 27.97 0.63
CA TYR A 93 -70.51 28.97 -0.44
C TYR A 93 -69.40 30.02 -0.40
N TRP A 94 -69.13 30.59 -1.57
CA TRP A 94 -68.50 31.89 -1.70
C TRP A 94 -69.51 32.90 -2.22
N SER A 95 -69.50 34.07 -1.60
CA SER A 95 -70.19 35.25 -2.12
C SER A 95 -69.16 36.17 -2.81
N PRO A 96 -69.57 37.07 -3.74
CA PRO A 96 -68.65 37.97 -4.43
C PRO A 96 -67.79 38.81 -3.48
N GLU A 97 -68.37 39.24 -2.34
CA GLU A 97 -67.63 40.00 -1.32
C GLU A 97 -66.57 39.16 -0.60
N ILE A 98 -66.82 37.86 -0.40
CA ILE A 98 -65.82 36.95 0.20
C ILE A 98 -64.68 36.74 -0.77
N VAL A 99 -64.96 36.54 -2.06
CA VAL A 99 -63.91 36.41 -3.08
C VAL A 99 -63.02 37.66 -3.06
N LYS A 100 -63.62 38.85 -3.09
CA LYS A 100 -62.90 40.13 -3.03
C LYS A 100 -62.10 40.34 -1.74
N LEU A 101 -62.67 40.00 -0.58
CA LEU A 101 -61.95 40.09 0.71
C LEU A 101 -60.83 39.06 0.82
N ASN A 102 -61.02 37.87 0.24
CA ASN A 102 -60.01 36.82 0.23
C ASN A 102 -58.85 37.15 -0.71
N GLU A 103 -59.13 37.74 -1.88
CA GLU A 103 -58.11 38.31 -2.78
C GLU A 103 -57.27 39.37 -2.05
N LYS A 104 -57.92 40.38 -1.44
CA LYS A 104 -57.22 41.40 -0.65
C LYS A 104 -56.39 40.84 0.49
N LEU A 105 -56.87 39.79 1.15
CA LEU A 105 -56.15 39.15 2.24
C LEU A 105 -54.94 38.37 1.73
N ASN A 106 -55.08 37.66 0.61
CA ASN A 106 -53.97 36.97 -0.04
C ASN A 106 -52.91 37.98 -0.50
N ASP A 107 -53.30 39.09 -1.14
CA ASP A 107 -52.37 40.15 -1.55
C ASP A 107 -51.61 40.76 -0.36
N ALA A 108 -52.26 40.89 0.80
CA ALA A 108 -51.62 41.39 2.01
C ALA A 108 -50.70 40.34 2.68
N GLU A 109 -51.10 39.07 2.69
CA GLU A 109 -50.28 37.96 3.18
C GLU A 109 -49.05 37.70 2.28
N ASP A 110 -49.20 37.79 0.96
CA ASP A 110 -48.10 37.67 -0.01
C ASP A 110 -47.10 38.82 0.16
N ARG A 111 -47.57 40.07 0.33
CA ARG A 111 -46.72 41.22 0.65
C ARG A 111 -45.95 40.99 1.95
N ARG A 112 -46.62 40.52 3.01
CA ARG A 112 -45.99 40.19 4.29
C ARG A 112 -44.87 39.15 4.10
N ASP A 113 -45.11 38.10 3.34
CA ASP A 113 -44.15 37.00 3.14
C ASP A 113 -42.93 37.44 2.32
N VAL A 114 -43.12 38.31 1.33
CA VAL A 114 -42.02 38.97 0.61
C VAL A 114 -41.16 39.80 1.57
N CYS A 115 -41.78 40.61 2.44
CA CYS A 115 -41.06 41.42 3.42
C CYS A 115 -40.31 40.56 4.45
N LEU A 116 -40.93 39.47 4.93
CA LEU A 116 -40.29 38.51 5.85
C LEU A 116 -39.08 37.85 5.22
N LYS A 117 -39.18 37.44 3.95
CA LYS A 117 -38.06 36.82 3.23
C LYS A 117 -36.89 37.78 3.08
N ASP A 118 -37.15 39.04 2.74
CA ASP A 118 -36.09 40.06 2.64
C ASP A 118 -35.51 40.40 4.02
N THR A 119 -36.33 40.48 5.06
CA THR A 119 -35.88 40.64 6.45
C THR A 119 -34.94 39.52 6.86
N MET A 120 -35.31 38.27 6.59
CA MET A 120 -34.49 37.10 6.90
C MET A 120 -33.16 37.13 6.13
N ARG A 121 -33.19 37.47 4.84
CA ARG A 121 -31.98 37.67 4.01
C ARG A 121 -31.06 38.73 4.61
N LYS A 122 -31.58 39.87 5.04
CA LYS A 122 -30.81 40.96 5.69
C LYS A 122 -30.17 40.48 7.00
N VAL A 123 -30.89 39.72 7.81
CA VAL A 123 -30.34 39.15 9.06
C VAL A 123 -29.20 38.18 8.77
N PHE A 124 -29.37 37.27 7.81
CA PHE A 124 -28.31 36.33 7.42
C PHE A 124 -27.10 37.04 6.82
N HIS A 125 -27.32 38.07 6.00
CA HIS A 125 -26.23 38.89 5.48
C HIS A 125 -25.45 39.57 6.61
N LYS A 126 -26.15 40.15 7.60
CA LYS A 126 -25.51 40.77 8.76
C LYS A 126 -24.76 39.76 9.65
N PHE A 127 -25.23 38.52 9.72
CA PHE A 127 -24.49 37.45 10.39
C PHE A 127 -23.20 37.10 9.63
N ASP A 128 -23.29 37.02 8.30
CA ASP A 128 -22.18 36.72 7.38
C ASP A 128 -21.12 37.82 7.33
N GLU A 129 -21.47 39.09 7.58
CA GLU A 129 -20.49 40.18 7.73
C GLU A 129 -19.42 39.90 8.79
N SER A 130 -19.70 39.03 9.77
CA SER A 130 -18.76 38.60 10.80
C SER A 130 -18.11 37.23 10.51
N TYR A 131 -18.10 36.79 9.25
CA TYR A 131 -17.58 35.48 8.81
C TYR A 131 -16.21 35.15 9.41
N ASP A 132 -15.24 36.06 9.31
CA ASP A 132 -13.87 35.83 9.81
C ASP A 132 -13.83 35.50 11.31
N MET A 133 -14.71 36.12 12.10
CA MET A 133 -14.82 35.83 13.53
C MET A 133 -15.38 34.42 13.75
N TRP A 134 -16.43 34.05 13.01
CA TRP A 134 -17.07 32.74 13.10
C TRP A 134 -16.13 31.62 12.65
N GLU A 135 -15.47 31.80 11.51
CA GLU A 135 -14.53 30.82 10.97
C GLU A 135 -13.37 30.58 11.96
N ARG A 136 -12.75 31.66 12.47
CA ARG A 136 -11.69 31.54 13.49
C ARG A 136 -12.17 30.82 14.74
N THR A 137 -13.39 31.12 15.20
CA THR A 137 -13.98 30.45 16.36
C THR A 137 -14.15 28.96 16.10
N VAL A 138 -14.69 28.58 14.93
CA VAL A 138 -14.86 27.17 14.53
C VAL A 138 -13.51 26.47 14.43
N GLN A 139 -12.51 27.10 13.82
CA GLN A 139 -11.15 26.54 13.71
C GLN A 139 -10.51 26.34 15.10
N CYS A 140 -10.62 27.32 16.01
CA CYS A 140 -10.11 27.19 17.37
C CYS A 140 -10.78 26.04 18.13
N VAL A 141 -12.11 25.93 18.04
CA VAL A 141 -12.86 24.84 18.69
C VAL A 141 -12.52 23.48 18.05
N ALA A 142 -12.37 23.41 16.73
CA ALA A 142 -11.99 22.19 16.03
C ALA A 142 -10.60 21.70 16.45
N VAL A 143 -9.61 22.60 16.51
CA VAL A 143 -8.27 22.26 17.00
C VAL A 143 -8.32 21.80 18.45
N LEU A 144 -9.07 22.48 19.31
CA LEU A 144 -9.23 22.09 20.70
C LEU A 144 -9.87 20.70 20.84
N ASP A 145 -10.92 20.40 20.07
CA ASP A 145 -11.58 19.10 20.04
C ASP A 145 -10.64 17.98 19.59
N CYS A 146 -9.85 18.21 18.53
CA CYS A 146 -8.81 17.28 18.10
C CYS A 146 -7.76 17.03 19.20
N LEU A 147 -7.26 18.08 19.86
CA LEU A 147 -6.28 17.96 20.94
C LEU A 147 -6.84 17.19 22.15
N ILE A 148 -8.10 17.44 22.52
CA ILE A 148 -8.79 16.71 23.57
C ILE A 148 -8.94 15.23 23.18
N SER A 149 -9.31 14.94 21.93
CA SER A 149 -9.42 13.57 21.43
C SER A 149 -8.09 12.80 21.52
N LEU A 150 -6.97 13.44 21.12
CA LEU A 150 -5.62 12.86 21.27
C LEU A 150 -5.23 12.63 22.74
N MET A 151 -5.59 13.57 23.63
CA MET A 151 -5.36 13.43 25.07
C MET A 151 -6.19 12.27 25.67
N VAL A 152 -7.45 12.13 25.27
CA VAL A 152 -8.33 11.03 25.69
C VAL A 152 -7.77 9.69 25.21
N TYR A 153 -7.33 9.60 23.96
CA TYR A 153 -6.64 8.41 23.46
C TYR A 153 -5.39 8.09 24.29
N SER A 154 -4.58 9.10 24.59
CA SER A 154 -3.32 8.94 25.34
C SER A 154 -3.52 8.50 26.79
N SER A 155 -4.64 8.89 27.42
CA SER A 155 -4.93 8.65 28.85
C SER A 155 -5.81 7.44 29.11
N GLN A 156 -6.67 7.06 28.16
CA GLN A 156 -7.66 5.98 28.34
C GLN A 156 -7.31 4.71 27.55
N THR A 157 -6.17 4.66 26.86
CA THR A 157 -5.70 3.43 26.21
C THR A 157 -5.06 2.52 27.26
N GLU A 158 -5.37 1.24 27.19
CA GLU A 158 -4.84 0.26 28.15
C GLU A 158 -3.33 0.04 27.98
N GLY A 159 -2.64 -0.11 29.11
CA GLY A 159 -1.20 -0.34 29.24
C GLY A 159 -0.31 0.89 28.99
N ILE A 160 1.00 0.65 28.85
CA ILE A 160 2.02 1.71 28.81
C ILE A 160 1.93 2.56 27.52
N MET A 161 1.84 3.87 27.70
CA MET A 161 1.92 4.89 26.66
C MET A 161 3.16 5.74 26.92
N CYS A 162 3.87 6.15 25.86
CA CYS A 162 5.01 7.06 25.98
C CYS A 162 4.87 8.25 25.02
N ARG A 163 5.49 9.38 25.40
CA ARG A 163 5.67 10.50 24.51
C ARG A 163 6.78 10.15 23.50
N PRO A 164 6.53 10.23 22.18
CA PRO A 164 7.56 9.97 21.20
C PRO A 164 8.65 11.05 21.24
N ASP A 165 9.90 10.62 21.12
CA ASP A 165 11.08 11.47 20.95
C ASP A 165 11.41 11.57 19.45
N VAL A 166 10.96 12.64 18.81
CA VAL A 166 11.24 12.90 17.39
C VAL A 166 12.55 13.66 17.27
N VAL A 167 13.60 12.95 16.89
CA VAL A 167 14.96 13.48 16.81
C VAL A 167 15.17 14.18 15.46
N PRO A 168 15.56 15.47 15.44
CA PRO A 168 15.85 16.16 14.19
C PRO A 168 17.08 15.53 13.50
N ILE A 169 17.06 15.50 12.16
CA ILE A 169 18.15 14.96 11.35
C ILE A 169 19.12 16.09 11.01
N SER A 170 20.41 15.91 11.28
CA SER A 170 21.49 16.76 10.75
C SER A 170 22.16 16.13 9.54
N ASP A 171 22.90 16.93 8.78
CA ASP A 171 23.68 16.42 7.63
C ASP A 171 24.69 15.37 8.09
N GLY A 172 24.56 14.15 7.54
CA GLY A 172 25.41 13.00 7.87
C GLY A 172 24.80 12.02 8.88
N ASP A 173 23.68 12.35 9.52
CA ASP A 173 23.00 11.43 10.43
C ASP A 173 22.33 10.27 9.66
N GLU A 174 22.26 9.12 10.32
CA GLU A 174 21.56 7.93 9.81
C GLU A 174 20.13 7.89 10.37
N PRO A 175 19.11 7.69 9.51
CA PRO A 175 17.74 7.64 9.97
C PRO A 175 17.49 6.35 10.75
N PHE A 176 16.76 6.46 11.86
CA PHE A 176 16.40 5.32 12.68
C PHE A 176 14.94 5.39 13.16
N ILE A 177 14.44 4.23 13.60
CA ILE A 177 13.21 4.02 14.36
C ILE A 177 13.55 3.08 15.51
N GLU A 178 13.28 3.49 16.75
CA GLU A 178 13.39 2.69 17.97
C GLU A 178 12.02 2.66 18.65
N ILE A 179 11.36 1.51 18.64
CA ILE A 179 10.12 1.25 19.36
C ILE A 179 10.41 0.10 20.32
N ARG A 180 10.24 0.32 21.63
CA ARG A 180 10.40 -0.72 22.67
C ARG A 180 9.06 -1.07 23.27
N GLU A 181 8.81 -2.37 23.39
CA GLU A 181 7.55 -2.93 23.89
C GLU A 181 6.32 -2.28 23.22
N GLY A 182 6.41 -2.06 21.91
CA GLY A 182 5.36 -1.46 21.10
C GLY A 182 4.14 -2.38 20.98
N ARG A 183 2.95 -1.78 20.94
CA ARG A 183 1.67 -2.50 20.84
C ARG A 183 0.84 -1.95 19.70
N HIS A 184 0.00 -2.79 19.11
CA HIS A 184 -0.78 -2.39 17.95
C HIS A 184 -1.90 -1.41 18.39
N PRO A 185 -1.96 -0.16 17.86
CA PRO A 185 -2.87 0.88 18.36
C PRO A 185 -4.36 0.51 18.43
N CYS A 186 -4.85 -0.30 17.48
CA CYS A 186 -6.27 -0.70 17.42
C CYS A 186 -6.57 -2.05 18.09
N VAL A 187 -5.72 -3.06 17.89
CA VAL A 187 -6.02 -4.47 18.24
C VAL A 187 -6.21 -4.63 19.76
N CYS A 188 -5.47 -3.88 20.58
CA CYS A 188 -5.60 -3.94 22.04
C CYS A 188 -7.02 -3.63 22.56
N ARG A 189 -7.83 -2.86 21.83
CA ARG A 189 -9.23 -2.56 22.23
C ARG A 189 -10.27 -3.46 21.59
N THR A 190 -9.95 -4.08 20.45
CA THR A 190 -10.94 -4.81 19.64
C THR A 190 -10.89 -6.32 19.86
N TYR A 191 -9.76 -6.85 20.36
CA TYR A 191 -9.59 -8.28 20.59
C TYR A 191 -9.95 -8.65 22.02
N SER A 192 -11.11 -9.29 22.21
CA SER A 192 -11.58 -9.79 23.51
C SER A 192 -10.95 -11.14 23.93
N GLY A 193 -10.01 -11.67 23.14
CA GLY A 193 -9.55 -13.07 23.21
C GLY A 193 -8.22 -13.32 23.92
N GLY A 194 -7.57 -12.30 24.50
CA GLY A 194 -6.32 -12.45 25.25
C GLY A 194 -5.42 -11.20 25.24
N ASP A 195 -4.35 -11.24 26.04
CA ASP A 195 -3.36 -10.16 26.15
C ASP A 195 -2.55 -10.01 24.85
N PHE A 196 -2.43 -8.77 24.34
CA PHE A 196 -1.59 -8.48 23.18
C PHE A 196 -0.11 -8.44 23.61
N ILE A 197 0.74 -9.26 22.98
CA ILE A 197 2.16 -9.34 23.32
C ILE A 197 2.93 -8.15 22.71
N PRO A 198 3.52 -7.26 23.52
CA PRO A 198 4.33 -6.14 23.05
C PRO A 198 5.62 -6.58 22.35
N ASN A 199 6.09 -5.79 21.40
CA ASN A 199 7.24 -6.11 20.55
C ASN A 199 8.21 -4.94 20.37
N ASP A 200 9.49 -5.26 20.37
CA ASP A 200 10.55 -4.32 20.02
C ASP A 200 10.69 -4.23 18.49
N THR A 201 10.69 -3.01 17.95
CA THR A 201 10.97 -2.76 16.54
C THR A 201 12.06 -1.70 16.44
N VAL A 202 13.25 -2.14 16.02
CA VAL A 202 14.44 -1.29 15.88
C VAL A 202 14.96 -1.39 14.45
N ILE A 203 15.09 -0.24 13.78
CA ILE A 203 15.55 -0.12 12.40
C ILE A 203 16.52 1.05 12.33
N GLY A 204 17.65 0.88 11.63
CA GLY A 204 18.71 1.86 11.52
C GLY A 204 19.57 1.99 12.78
N ARG A 205 20.52 2.93 12.71
CA ARG A 205 21.49 3.19 13.77
C ARG A 205 20.97 4.26 14.73
N TRP A 206 20.57 3.85 15.93
CA TRP A 206 20.07 4.76 16.98
C TRP A 206 21.13 5.09 18.04
N ASP A 207 22.26 4.38 18.03
CA ASP A 207 23.43 4.54 18.91
C ASP A 207 24.74 4.24 18.14
N PRO A 208 25.87 4.91 18.42
CA PRO A 208 27.19 4.53 17.90
C PRO A 208 27.56 3.04 18.01
N SER A 209 27.07 2.34 19.03
CA SER A 209 27.27 0.89 19.25
C SER A 209 26.27 0.00 18.49
N SER A 210 25.20 0.58 17.93
CA SER A 210 24.18 -0.16 17.19
C SER A 210 24.57 -0.41 15.73
N SER A 211 24.04 -1.50 15.17
CA SER A 211 24.23 -1.87 13.76
C SER A 211 23.66 -0.80 12.82
N ARG A 212 24.30 -0.63 11.65
CA ARG A 212 23.88 0.28 10.57
C ARG A 212 22.74 -0.28 9.71
N SER A 213 21.98 -1.24 10.23
CA SER A 213 21.01 -2.00 9.45
C SER A 213 19.77 -1.15 9.10
N SER A 214 19.72 -0.63 7.87
CA SER A 214 18.58 0.10 7.32
C SER A 214 17.40 -0.84 7.00
N CYS A 215 17.69 -2.10 6.71
CA CYS A 215 16.69 -3.12 6.38
C CYS A 215 16.65 -4.23 7.44
N VAL A 216 15.44 -4.64 7.83
CA VAL A 216 15.21 -5.79 8.70
C VAL A 216 14.38 -6.82 7.94
N VAL A 217 14.97 -7.99 7.70
CA VAL A 217 14.27 -9.13 7.10
C VAL A 217 13.59 -9.92 8.20
N VAL A 218 12.26 -9.94 8.16
CA VAL A 218 11.39 -10.60 9.14
C VAL A 218 10.97 -11.96 8.60
N THR A 219 11.30 -13.01 9.34
CA THR A 219 10.91 -14.38 9.00
C THR A 219 10.00 -14.98 10.07
N GLY A 220 9.42 -16.13 9.75
CA GLY A 220 8.57 -16.86 10.67
C GLY A 220 7.24 -17.28 10.05
N PRO A 221 6.44 -18.07 10.78
CA PRO A 221 5.23 -18.67 10.26
C PRO A 221 4.15 -17.62 9.93
N ASN A 222 3.21 -17.95 9.03
CA ASN A 222 2.12 -17.06 8.61
C ASN A 222 1.27 -16.58 9.80
N MET A 223 1.06 -17.44 10.79
CA MET A 223 0.29 -17.12 11.99
C MET A 223 1.15 -16.53 13.13
N GLY A 224 2.45 -16.28 12.89
CA GLY A 224 3.38 -15.77 13.91
C GLY A 224 3.28 -14.26 14.18
N GLY A 225 2.49 -13.51 13.40
CA GLY A 225 2.27 -12.08 13.63
C GLY A 225 3.14 -11.11 12.81
N LYS A 226 3.84 -11.57 11.76
CA LYS A 226 4.70 -10.73 10.89
C LYS A 226 3.97 -9.50 10.33
N SER A 227 2.82 -9.70 9.70
CA SER A 227 2.02 -8.59 9.13
C SER A 227 1.51 -7.64 10.22
N THR A 228 1.17 -8.16 11.39
CA THR A 228 0.74 -7.36 12.55
C THR A 228 1.88 -6.48 13.07
N LEU A 229 3.10 -7.02 13.17
CA LEU A 229 4.30 -6.28 13.57
C LEU A 229 4.58 -5.10 12.64
N MET A 230 4.54 -5.33 11.31
CA MET A 230 4.77 -4.27 10.32
C MET A 230 3.68 -3.20 10.37
N ARG A 231 2.40 -3.60 10.42
CA ARG A 231 1.28 -2.66 10.56
C ARG A 231 1.39 -1.84 11.85
N GLN A 232 1.73 -2.48 12.96
CA GLN A 232 1.97 -1.83 14.24
C GLN A 232 3.07 -0.76 14.11
N ALA A 233 4.23 -1.10 13.53
CA ALA A 233 5.33 -0.17 13.37
C ALA A 233 4.91 1.06 12.55
N GLY A 234 4.22 0.86 11.42
CA GLY A 234 3.71 1.94 10.58
C GLY A 234 2.71 2.83 11.31
N LEU A 235 1.75 2.26 12.04
CA LEU A 235 0.75 3.01 12.79
C LEU A 235 1.36 3.80 13.95
N ILE A 236 2.34 3.24 14.67
CA ILE A 236 3.06 3.95 15.75
C ILE A 236 3.82 5.15 15.19
N VAL A 237 4.49 5.01 14.04
CA VAL A 237 5.18 6.13 13.38
C VAL A 237 4.21 7.25 12.99
N ILE A 238 3.03 6.90 12.44
CA ILE A 238 2.00 7.88 12.10
C ILE A 238 1.52 8.63 13.35
N LEU A 239 1.21 7.91 14.44
CA LEU A 239 0.79 8.53 15.70
C LEU A 239 1.88 9.42 16.30
N ALA A 240 3.14 9.00 16.19
CA ALA A 240 4.26 9.77 16.71
C ALA A 240 4.41 11.11 15.97
N GLN A 241 4.35 11.10 14.64
CA GLN A 241 4.42 12.33 13.83
C GLN A 241 3.14 13.17 13.81
N LEU A 242 2.01 12.60 14.22
CA LEU A 242 0.78 13.34 14.49
C LEU A 242 0.89 14.22 15.75
N GLY A 243 1.88 13.94 16.63
CA GLY A 243 2.04 14.62 17.92
C GLY A 243 1.24 13.97 19.06
N CYS A 244 0.91 12.68 18.92
CA CYS A 244 0.20 11.91 19.92
C CYS A 244 1.17 11.05 20.76
N TYR A 245 0.77 10.68 21.99
CA TYR A 245 1.45 9.59 22.69
C TYR A 245 1.20 8.27 21.94
N VAL A 246 2.16 7.36 22.05
CA VAL A 246 2.12 6.08 21.34
C VAL A 246 2.10 4.90 22.32
N PRO A 247 1.46 3.78 21.96
CA PRO A 247 1.37 2.58 22.79
C PRO A 247 2.68 1.79 22.78
N ALA A 248 3.69 2.31 23.47
CA ALA A 248 5.00 1.70 23.64
C ALA A 248 5.60 2.16 24.97
N GLU A 249 6.58 1.42 25.49
CA GLU A 249 7.36 1.87 26.65
C GLU A 249 8.31 3.01 26.26
N LYS A 250 8.93 2.90 25.08
CA LYS A 250 9.84 3.91 24.53
C LYS A 250 9.65 4.00 23.02
N CYS A 251 9.60 5.22 22.51
CA CYS A 251 9.55 5.49 21.09
C CYS A 251 10.47 6.66 20.74
N ARG A 252 11.48 6.41 19.92
CA ARG A 252 12.39 7.41 19.37
C ARG A 252 12.51 7.21 17.87
N LEU A 253 12.40 8.27 17.09
CA LEU A 253 12.57 8.18 15.65
C LEU A 253 13.08 9.48 15.07
N THR A 254 13.72 9.37 13.91
CA THR A 254 13.91 10.52 13.02
C THR A 254 12.68 10.68 12.12
N PRO A 255 12.31 11.91 11.70
CA PRO A 255 11.17 12.13 10.81
C PRO A 255 11.15 11.18 9.60
N VAL A 256 9.98 10.64 9.35
CA VAL A 256 9.63 9.81 8.19
C VAL A 256 8.86 10.68 7.21
N ASP A 257 9.40 10.84 6.01
CA ASP A 257 8.77 11.64 4.96
C ASP A 257 7.56 10.94 4.34
N ARG A 258 7.63 9.61 4.19
CA ARG A 258 6.57 8.79 3.64
C ARG A 258 6.65 7.36 4.14
N VAL A 259 5.47 6.79 4.43
CA VAL A 259 5.31 5.36 4.73
C VAL A 259 4.82 4.65 3.47
N PHE A 260 5.59 3.67 3.01
CA PHE A 260 5.27 2.80 1.89
C PHE A 260 4.87 1.43 2.40
N THR A 261 3.81 0.86 1.83
CA THR A 261 3.27 -0.42 2.28
C THR A 261 2.90 -1.31 1.12
N ARG A 262 3.30 -2.58 1.22
CA ARG A 262 2.80 -3.72 0.46
C ARG A 262 2.34 -4.77 1.47
N LEU A 263 1.20 -4.52 2.13
CA LEU A 263 0.73 -5.30 3.28
C LEU A 263 -0.59 -6.04 2.96
N GLY A 264 -0.56 -6.93 1.96
CA GLY A 264 -1.68 -7.82 1.62
C GLY A 264 -2.18 -7.70 0.18
N ALA A 265 -2.60 -8.81 -0.41
CA ALA A 265 -3.24 -8.84 -1.72
C ALA A 265 -4.72 -8.46 -1.57
N HIS A 266 -5.09 -7.24 -1.97
CA HIS A 266 -6.47 -6.98 -2.34
C HIS A 266 -6.60 -7.32 -3.82
N ASP A 267 -7.19 -8.48 -4.12
CA ASP A 267 -7.42 -8.89 -5.49
C ASP A 267 -8.39 -7.91 -6.15
N ARG A 268 -7.88 -7.14 -7.11
CA ARG A 268 -8.71 -6.32 -7.98
C ARG A 268 -9.18 -7.16 -9.16
N ILE A 269 -9.94 -8.22 -8.88
CA ILE A 269 -10.50 -9.12 -9.91
C ILE A 269 -11.33 -8.32 -10.94
N LEU A 270 -11.99 -7.25 -10.48
CA LEU A 270 -12.82 -6.38 -11.31
C LEU A 270 -12.03 -5.47 -12.27
N SER A 271 -10.72 -5.26 -12.08
CA SER A 271 -9.91 -4.40 -12.98
C SER A 271 -9.16 -5.15 -14.08
N GLY A 272 -9.25 -6.49 -14.13
CA GLY A 272 -8.60 -7.30 -15.18
C GLY A 272 -7.06 -7.34 -15.12
N GLU A 273 -6.46 -6.84 -14.04
CA GLU A 273 -5.01 -6.85 -13.84
C GLU A 273 -4.57 -8.10 -13.08
N SER A 274 -3.45 -8.71 -13.47
CA SER A 274 -2.85 -9.82 -12.73
C SER A 274 -2.44 -9.37 -11.32
N THR A 275 -2.73 -10.18 -10.31
CA THR A 275 -2.38 -9.91 -8.90
C THR A 275 -0.88 -9.67 -8.74
N PHE A 276 -0.06 -10.39 -9.49
CA PHE A 276 1.39 -10.21 -9.52
C PHE A 276 1.81 -8.90 -10.18
N PHE A 277 1.11 -8.46 -11.24
CA PHE A 277 1.39 -7.16 -11.86
C PHE A 277 1.11 -6.00 -10.91
N VAL A 278 -0.01 -6.05 -10.19
CA VAL A 278 -0.35 -5.04 -9.17
C VAL A 278 0.73 -4.99 -8.08
N GLU A 279 1.16 -6.15 -7.60
CA GLU A 279 2.24 -6.28 -6.61
C GLU A 279 3.57 -5.66 -7.10
N LEU A 280 3.97 -5.93 -8.34
CA LEU A 280 5.18 -5.34 -8.91
C LEU A 280 5.03 -3.84 -9.20
N SER A 281 3.85 -3.38 -9.57
CA SER A 281 3.55 -1.96 -9.78
C SER A 281 3.65 -1.17 -8.47
N GLU A 282 3.11 -1.72 -7.37
CA GLU A 282 3.26 -1.18 -6.03
C GLU A 282 4.75 -1.13 -5.63
N THR A 283 5.49 -2.22 -5.85
CA THR A 283 6.92 -2.28 -5.55
C THR A 283 7.73 -1.26 -6.38
N SER A 284 7.41 -1.11 -7.66
CA SER A 284 8.03 -0.12 -8.55
C SER A 284 7.80 1.32 -8.05
N CYS A 285 6.60 1.61 -7.54
CA CYS A 285 6.30 2.89 -6.92
C CYS A 285 7.19 3.15 -5.69
N ILE A 286 7.42 2.13 -4.86
CA ILE A 286 8.31 2.22 -3.70
C ILE A 286 9.73 2.55 -4.16
N LEU A 287 10.30 1.76 -5.08
CA LEU A 287 11.68 1.93 -5.54
C LEU A 287 11.94 3.30 -6.20
N ARG A 288 10.92 3.89 -6.84
CA ARG A 288 11.04 5.19 -7.51
C ARG A 288 10.91 6.39 -6.59
N HIS A 289 10.15 6.26 -5.51
CA HIS A 289 9.75 7.40 -4.67
C HIS A 289 10.26 7.32 -3.23
N ALA A 290 10.75 6.17 -2.79
CA ALA A 290 11.37 6.06 -1.47
C ALA A 290 12.65 6.89 -1.41
N THR A 291 12.79 7.63 -0.33
CA THR A 291 14.01 8.36 0.00
C THR A 291 14.69 7.65 1.17
N LYS A 292 15.92 8.05 1.50
CA LYS A 292 16.61 7.61 2.72
C LYS A 292 15.76 7.82 3.99
N HIS A 293 14.87 8.81 4.00
CA HIS A 293 13.99 9.12 5.14
C HIS A 293 12.64 8.39 5.09
N SER A 294 12.40 7.51 4.14
CA SER A 294 11.15 6.77 4.07
C SER A 294 11.13 5.56 5.00
N LEU A 295 9.92 5.11 5.35
CA LEU A 295 9.65 3.81 5.97
C LEU A 295 9.00 2.90 4.95
N VAL A 296 9.59 1.74 4.70
CA VAL A 296 9.09 0.74 3.74
C VAL A 296 8.67 -0.52 4.48
N LEU A 297 7.44 -0.97 4.26
CA LEU A 297 6.85 -2.17 4.85
C LEU A 297 6.40 -3.13 3.75
N LEU A 298 7.15 -4.21 3.52
CA LEU A 298 6.92 -5.17 2.43
C LEU A 298 6.56 -6.54 3.02
N ASP A 299 5.39 -7.09 2.64
CA ASP A 299 4.92 -8.39 3.15
C ASP A 299 4.90 -9.48 2.07
N GLU A 300 5.95 -10.30 2.10
CA GLU A 300 6.17 -11.48 1.26
C GLU A 300 5.96 -11.17 -0.23
N LEU A 301 6.86 -10.33 -0.73
CA LEU A 301 6.99 -9.99 -2.14
C LEU A 301 7.36 -11.24 -2.97
N GLY A 302 6.71 -11.42 -4.11
CA GLY A 302 7.00 -12.51 -5.06
C GLY A 302 6.07 -13.72 -4.95
N ARG A 303 5.01 -13.64 -4.13
CA ARG A 303 4.06 -14.75 -3.94
C ARG A 303 3.27 -15.12 -5.20
N GLY A 304 3.01 -14.16 -6.08
CA GLY A 304 2.20 -14.36 -7.30
C GLY A 304 2.94 -14.98 -8.49
N THR A 305 4.20 -15.43 -8.33
CA THR A 305 5.04 -15.95 -9.43
C THR A 305 5.80 -17.23 -9.05
N ALA A 306 6.57 -17.78 -9.99
CA ALA A 306 7.44 -18.92 -9.76
C ALA A 306 8.46 -18.62 -8.65
N THR A 307 8.73 -19.61 -7.79
CA THR A 307 9.62 -19.46 -6.62
C THR A 307 10.99 -18.88 -6.96
N TYR A 308 11.59 -19.29 -8.08
CA TYR A 308 12.88 -18.77 -8.54
C TYR A 308 12.81 -17.28 -8.89
N ASP A 309 11.82 -16.87 -9.67
CA ASP A 309 11.64 -15.48 -10.06
C ASP A 309 11.29 -14.61 -8.85
N GLY A 310 10.41 -15.10 -7.97
CA GLY A 310 10.01 -14.41 -6.75
C GLY A 310 11.19 -14.17 -5.81
N THR A 311 12.03 -15.18 -5.61
CA THR A 311 13.25 -15.06 -4.79
C THR A 311 14.24 -14.08 -5.41
N ALA A 312 14.48 -14.15 -6.73
CA ALA A 312 15.40 -13.27 -7.42
C ALA A 312 14.96 -11.79 -7.35
N ILE A 313 13.66 -11.53 -7.58
CA ILE A 313 13.08 -10.19 -7.48
C ILE A 313 13.18 -9.67 -6.04
N ALA A 314 12.79 -10.48 -5.06
CA ALA A 314 12.85 -10.09 -3.65
C ALA A 314 14.29 -9.79 -3.20
N SER A 315 15.27 -10.59 -3.62
CA SER A 315 16.70 -10.35 -3.35
C SER A 315 17.15 -9.00 -3.90
N ALA A 316 16.87 -8.72 -5.19
CA ALA A 316 17.24 -7.47 -5.83
C ALA A 316 16.58 -6.24 -5.17
N VAL A 317 15.32 -6.38 -4.73
CA VAL A 317 14.59 -5.32 -4.02
C VAL A 317 15.19 -5.05 -2.64
N ILE A 318 15.51 -6.09 -1.85
CA ILE A 318 16.17 -5.92 -0.56
C ILE A 318 17.50 -5.20 -0.74
N GLN A 319 18.31 -5.64 -1.72
CA GLN A 319 19.61 -5.04 -1.99
C GLN A 319 19.50 -3.55 -2.35
N ASN A 320 18.58 -3.19 -3.24
CA ASN A 320 18.39 -1.79 -3.62
C ASN A 320 17.89 -0.91 -2.45
N LEU A 321 16.96 -1.43 -1.63
CA LEU A 321 16.43 -0.70 -0.48
C LEU A 321 17.47 -0.52 0.63
N SER A 322 18.31 -1.53 0.89
CA SER A 322 19.30 -1.49 1.97
C SER A 322 20.60 -0.78 1.59
N GLN A 323 21.10 -0.97 0.36
CA GLN A 323 22.40 -0.49 -0.10
C GLN A 323 22.32 0.84 -0.87
N ASP A 324 21.36 0.98 -1.80
CA ASP A 324 21.27 2.17 -2.66
C ASP A 324 20.42 3.29 -2.01
N ILE A 325 19.17 2.97 -1.65
CA ILE A 325 18.24 3.95 -1.05
C ILE A 325 18.54 4.15 0.44
N GLN A 326 18.93 3.07 1.13
CA GLN A 326 19.26 3.04 2.56
C GLN A 326 18.10 3.52 3.46
N CYS A 327 16.86 3.23 3.05
CA CYS A 327 15.66 3.59 3.81
C CYS A 327 15.34 2.56 4.90
N ARG A 328 14.59 3.00 5.91
CA ARG A 328 14.14 2.14 7.01
C ARG A 328 13.13 1.14 6.50
N THR A 329 13.46 -0.15 6.56
CA THR A 329 12.67 -1.18 5.89
C THR A 329 12.36 -2.35 6.83
N LEU A 330 11.10 -2.79 6.86
CA LEU A 330 10.71 -4.11 7.35
C LEU A 330 10.27 -4.94 6.14
N PHE A 331 10.97 -6.04 5.90
CA PHE A 331 10.71 -6.95 4.78
C PHE A 331 10.36 -8.34 5.31
N SER A 332 9.09 -8.72 5.26
CA SER A 332 8.64 -10.06 5.62
C SER A 332 8.81 -11.02 4.44
N THR A 333 9.35 -12.22 4.67
CA THR A 333 9.56 -13.23 3.63
C THR A 333 9.43 -14.67 4.14
N HIS A 334 9.09 -15.58 3.22
CA HIS A 334 9.19 -17.03 3.40
C HIS A 334 10.39 -17.66 2.72
N TYR A 335 11.12 -16.90 1.90
CA TYR A 335 12.27 -17.43 1.18
C TYR A 335 13.47 -17.56 2.13
N HIS A 336 13.71 -18.77 2.62
CA HIS A 336 14.85 -19.05 3.51
C HIS A 336 16.19 -18.76 2.83
N SER A 337 16.28 -18.96 1.52
CA SER A 337 17.48 -18.64 0.73
C SER A 337 17.88 -17.15 0.84
N LEU A 338 16.92 -16.23 0.98
CA LEU A 338 17.24 -14.80 1.19
C LEU A 338 17.90 -14.56 2.55
N VAL A 339 17.53 -15.35 3.56
CA VAL A 339 18.13 -15.26 4.89
C VAL A 339 19.61 -15.66 4.83
N GLU A 340 19.93 -16.71 4.05
CA GLU A 340 21.31 -17.12 3.80
C GLU A 340 22.08 -16.03 3.05
N ASP A 341 21.51 -15.49 1.97
CA ASP A 341 22.15 -14.48 1.10
C ASP A 341 22.54 -13.21 1.87
N PHE A 342 21.68 -12.75 2.80
CA PHE A 342 21.90 -11.52 3.57
C PHE A 342 22.47 -11.74 4.98
N SER A 343 22.80 -12.98 5.35
CA SER A 343 23.33 -13.32 6.69
C SER A 343 24.60 -12.54 7.09
N ASN A 344 25.42 -12.17 6.10
CA ASN A 344 26.67 -11.45 6.29
C ASN A 344 26.61 -9.98 5.84
N ASP A 345 25.44 -9.46 5.44
CA ASP A 345 25.31 -8.07 4.99
C ASP A 345 25.16 -7.12 6.19
N PRO A 346 26.07 -6.13 6.40
CA PRO A 346 25.99 -5.21 7.53
C PRO A 346 24.82 -4.22 7.46
N THR A 347 24.20 -4.07 6.29
CA THR A 347 23.03 -3.18 6.06
C THR A 347 21.71 -3.89 6.33
N VAL A 348 21.72 -5.22 6.48
CA VAL A 348 20.54 -6.05 6.69
C VAL A 348 20.63 -6.75 8.03
N ARG A 349 19.58 -6.63 8.84
CA ARG A 349 19.42 -7.38 10.08
C ARG A 349 18.37 -8.46 9.91
N LEU A 350 18.66 -9.65 10.41
CA LEU A 350 17.71 -10.75 10.41
C LEU A 350 16.92 -10.75 11.73
N GLY A 351 15.61 -10.96 11.63
CA GLY A 351 14.76 -11.21 12.78
C GLY A 351 13.67 -12.20 12.44
N HIS A 352 13.09 -12.81 13.46
CA HIS A 352 11.99 -13.75 13.29
C HIS A 352 10.96 -13.64 14.41
N MET A 353 9.74 -14.09 14.11
CA MET A 353 8.71 -14.27 15.12
C MET A 353 8.96 -15.58 15.87
N ALA A 354 9.23 -15.47 17.17
CA ALA A 354 9.57 -16.58 18.05
C ALA A 354 8.43 -17.59 18.15
N CYS A 355 8.80 -18.87 18.08
CA CYS A 355 7.91 -20.00 18.20
C CYS A 355 8.57 -21.02 19.13
N MET A 356 7.77 -21.67 19.97
CA MET A 356 8.20 -22.78 20.80
C MET A 356 7.74 -24.08 20.15
N VAL A 357 8.63 -25.06 20.14
CA VAL A 357 8.34 -26.41 19.64
C VAL A 357 8.41 -27.35 20.84
N GLU A 358 7.30 -28.02 21.14
CA GLU A 358 7.20 -29.02 22.19
C GLU A 358 7.05 -30.40 21.54
N ASN A 359 7.88 -31.36 21.98
CA ASN A 359 7.77 -32.73 21.52
C ASN A 359 6.99 -33.49 22.60
N GLU A 360 5.76 -33.87 22.28
CA GLU A 360 4.87 -34.57 23.23
C GLU A 360 5.32 -36.03 23.50
N ASP A 361 6.26 -36.54 22.70
CA ASP A 361 6.73 -37.93 22.74
C ASP A 361 8.25 -38.03 23.07
N GLU A 362 8.61 -38.90 24.01
CA GLU A 362 10.01 -39.23 24.37
C GLU A 362 10.81 -39.91 23.23
N THR A 363 10.13 -40.37 22.17
CA THR A 363 10.72 -41.02 21.00
C THR A 363 11.33 -40.04 19.99
N GLY A 364 11.07 -38.73 20.11
CA GLY A 364 11.63 -37.70 19.23
C GLY A 364 11.10 -37.71 17.80
N ASP A 365 9.87 -38.19 17.58
CA ASP A 365 9.24 -38.22 16.25
C ASP A 365 8.88 -36.81 15.75
N PRO A 366 9.45 -36.33 14.61
CA PRO A 366 9.18 -35.00 14.06
C PRO A 366 7.72 -34.78 13.64
N SER A 367 6.94 -35.85 13.45
CA SER A 367 5.52 -35.75 13.11
C SER A 367 4.64 -35.37 14.32
N LYS A 368 5.19 -35.47 15.53
CA LYS A 368 4.50 -35.22 16.79
C LYS A 368 4.91 -33.93 17.50
N GLU A 369 5.62 -33.03 16.82
CA GLU A 369 5.99 -31.72 17.37
C GLU A 369 4.82 -30.71 17.39
N THR A 370 4.49 -30.17 18.56
CA THR A 370 3.50 -29.10 18.77
C THR A 370 4.13 -27.73 18.72
N ILE A 371 3.55 -26.80 17.96
CA ILE A 371 4.00 -25.40 17.91
C ILE A 371 3.11 -24.51 18.76
N THR A 372 3.75 -23.73 19.62
CA THR A 372 3.15 -22.58 20.29
C THR A 372 3.76 -21.29 19.72
N PHE A 373 2.91 -20.41 19.18
CA PHE A 373 3.33 -19.08 18.72
C PHE A 373 3.51 -18.16 19.91
N LEU A 374 4.72 -17.63 20.10
CA LEU A 374 5.03 -16.71 21.23
C LEU A 374 4.74 -15.25 20.88
N TYR A 375 4.46 -14.95 19.61
CA TYR A 375 4.20 -13.60 19.07
C TYR A 375 5.26 -12.53 19.45
N LYS A 376 6.47 -12.96 19.82
CA LYS A 376 7.60 -12.09 20.15
C LYS A 376 8.56 -12.01 18.97
N PHE A 377 8.92 -10.81 18.55
CA PHE A 377 9.93 -10.57 17.53
C PHE A 377 11.31 -10.58 18.17
N VAL A 378 12.18 -11.47 17.68
CA VAL A 378 13.53 -11.69 18.21
C VAL A 378 14.55 -11.61 17.07
N GLU A 379 15.79 -11.31 17.43
CA GLU A 379 16.89 -11.22 16.47
C GLU A 379 17.36 -12.60 16.01
N GLY A 380 17.87 -12.68 14.78
CA GLY A 380 18.42 -13.88 14.17
C GLY A 380 17.48 -14.55 13.17
N ALA A 381 18.04 -15.50 12.42
CA ALA A 381 17.30 -16.33 11.48
C ALA A 381 16.36 -17.30 12.20
N CYS A 382 15.19 -17.57 11.60
CA CYS A 382 14.30 -18.61 12.08
C CYS A 382 14.99 -19.99 11.95
N PRO A 383 15.14 -20.78 13.02
CA PRO A 383 15.93 -22.01 13.00
C PRO A 383 15.34 -23.13 12.16
N LYS A 384 14.01 -23.16 11.92
CA LYS A 384 13.32 -24.15 11.08
C LYS A 384 12.08 -23.58 10.38
N SER A 385 11.67 -24.24 9.29
CA SER A 385 10.35 -24.08 8.68
C SER A 385 9.29 -24.81 9.51
N TYR A 386 8.18 -24.13 9.78
CA TYR A 386 7.10 -24.63 10.65
C TYR A 386 5.84 -25.04 9.87
N GLY A 387 5.96 -25.22 8.55
CA GLY A 387 4.83 -25.55 7.68
C GLY A 387 4.14 -26.87 8.04
N PHE A 388 4.91 -27.91 8.39
CA PHE A 388 4.37 -29.23 8.74
C PHE A 388 3.56 -29.22 10.05
N ASN A 389 4.01 -28.44 11.02
CA ASN A 389 3.31 -28.31 12.29
C ASN A 389 2.01 -27.50 12.14
N ALA A 390 1.98 -26.52 11.24
CA ALA A 390 0.75 -25.83 10.86
C ALA A 390 -0.23 -26.77 10.13
N ALA A 391 0.26 -27.66 9.26
CA ALA A 391 -0.56 -28.69 8.63
C ALA A 391 -1.22 -29.61 9.65
N ARG A 392 -0.52 -29.95 10.73
CA ARG A 392 -1.05 -30.74 11.84
C ARG A 392 -2.12 -30.00 12.65
N LEU A 393 -1.91 -28.70 12.94
CA LEU A 393 -2.93 -27.85 13.57
C LEU A 393 -4.21 -27.77 12.73
N ALA A 394 -4.10 -27.92 11.41
CA ALA A 394 -5.23 -28.00 10.50
C ALA A 394 -5.87 -29.40 10.40
N ASN A 395 -5.46 -30.34 11.27
CA ASN A 395 -5.90 -31.74 11.30
C ASN A 395 -5.63 -32.51 9.99
N ILE A 396 -4.52 -32.22 9.31
CA ILE A 396 -4.06 -33.04 8.18
C ILE A 396 -3.55 -34.40 8.72
N PRO A 397 -3.87 -35.55 8.09
CA PRO A 397 -3.47 -36.86 8.57
C PRO A 397 -1.94 -37.01 8.73
N GLU A 398 -1.51 -37.66 9.82
CA GLU A 398 -0.08 -37.83 10.17
C GLU A 398 0.73 -38.51 9.05
N GLU A 399 0.14 -39.47 8.34
CA GLU A 399 0.79 -40.15 7.22
C GLU A 399 1.17 -39.18 6.09
N VAL A 400 0.29 -38.21 5.79
CA VAL A 400 0.53 -37.19 4.75
C VAL A 400 1.64 -36.23 5.20
N ILE A 401 1.65 -35.87 6.49
CA ILE A 401 2.69 -35.01 7.07
C ILE A 401 4.05 -35.71 6.99
N ARG A 402 4.13 -37.00 7.35
CA ARG A 402 5.36 -37.79 7.26
C ARG A 402 5.90 -37.85 5.83
N MET A 403 5.03 -38.13 4.85
CA MET A 403 5.40 -38.12 3.43
C MET A 403 5.94 -36.75 2.97
N ALA A 404 5.33 -35.67 3.46
CA ALA A 404 5.75 -34.31 3.10
C ALA A 404 7.12 -33.94 3.73
N ILE A 405 7.40 -34.39 4.95
CA ILE A 405 8.70 -34.24 5.61
C ILE A 405 9.80 -34.97 4.84
N ASP A 406 9.57 -36.25 4.49
CA ASP A 406 10.52 -37.04 3.73
C ASP A 406 10.84 -36.38 2.37
N LYS A 407 9.81 -35.87 1.69
CA LYS A 407 9.97 -35.18 0.41
C LYS A 407 10.72 -33.85 0.54
N ALA A 408 10.50 -33.08 1.60
CA ALA A 408 11.24 -31.84 1.83
C ALA A 408 12.72 -32.10 2.07
N ARG A 409 13.06 -33.14 2.84
CA ARG A 409 14.44 -33.57 3.06
C ARG A 409 15.14 -33.95 1.74
N GLU A 410 14.44 -34.70 0.88
CA GLU A 410 14.95 -35.04 -0.45
C GLU A 410 15.26 -33.78 -1.29
N PHE A 411 14.40 -32.75 -1.22
CA PHE A 411 14.64 -31.49 -1.92
C PHE A 411 15.84 -30.72 -1.35
N GLU A 412 15.99 -30.65 -0.03
CA GLU A 412 17.15 -30.01 0.62
C GLU A 412 18.46 -30.70 0.23
N GLU A 413 18.52 -32.03 0.31
CA GLU A 413 19.70 -32.81 -0.09
C GLU A 413 20.04 -32.62 -1.58
N ASN A 414 19.04 -32.48 -2.44
CA ASN A 414 19.25 -32.18 -3.86
C ASN A 414 19.84 -30.79 -4.07
N VAL A 415 19.34 -29.78 -3.36
CA VAL A 415 19.85 -28.40 -3.43
C VAL A 415 21.29 -28.34 -2.91
N GLU A 416 21.59 -28.98 -1.78
CA GLU A 416 22.95 -29.06 -1.24
C GLU A 416 23.91 -29.77 -2.18
N ARG A 417 23.50 -30.90 -2.77
CA ARG A 417 24.31 -31.61 -3.78
C ARG A 417 24.62 -30.72 -4.98
N ILE A 418 23.65 -29.96 -5.47
CA ILE A 418 23.85 -29.02 -6.57
C ILE A 418 24.77 -27.86 -6.16
N LYS A 419 24.61 -27.30 -4.95
CA LYS A 419 25.49 -26.25 -4.39
C LYS A 419 26.94 -26.77 -4.30
N LEU A 420 27.14 -27.96 -3.74
CA LEU A 420 28.46 -28.59 -3.59
C LEU A 420 29.10 -28.93 -4.94
N PHE A 421 28.31 -29.42 -5.90
CA PHE A 421 28.81 -29.66 -7.25
C PHE A 421 29.26 -28.36 -7.93
N ARG A 422 28.49 -27.28 -7.80
CA ARG A 422 28.85 -25.96 -8.35
C ARG A 422 30.10 -25.38 -7.71
N SER A 423 30.27 -25.49 -6.39
CA SER A 423 31.47 -25.01 -5.71
C SER A 423 32.72 -25.78 -6.14
N LEU A 424 32.64 -27.12 -6.21
CA LEU A 424 33.73 -27.97 -6.69
C LEU A 424 34.08 -27.74 -8.17
N ALA A 425 33.07 -27.51 -9.01
CA ALA A 425 33.26 -27.17 -10.43
C ALA A 425 33.93 -25.80 -10.61
N CYS A 426 33.58 -24.80 -9.79
CA CYS A 426 34.21 -23.48 -9.81
C CYS A 426 35.66 -23.51 -9.30
N GLU A 427 35.98 -24.28 -8.26
CA GLU A 427 37.36 -24.43 -7.77
C GLU A 427 38.30 -25.04 -8.80
N LYS A 428 37.87 -26.07 -9.55
CA LYS A 428 38.66 -26.63 -10.65
C LYS A 428 38.88 -25.61 -11.77
N ASN A 429 37.87 -24.78 -12.07
CA ASN A 429 37.98 -23.75 -13.10
C ASN A 429 38.93 -22.60 -12.70
N ASN A 430 38.97 -22.23 -11.41
CA ASN A 430 39.93 -21.22 -10.93
C ASN A 430 41.37 -21.72 -11.01
N LYS A 431 41.65 -22.98 -10.65
CA LYS A 431 43.00 -23.57 -10.82
C LYS A 431 43.44 -23.63 -12.29
N ILE A 432 42.51 -23.87 -13.21
CA ILE A 432 42.78 -23.84 -14.66
C ILE A 432 43.00 -22.40 -15.15
N LYS A 433 42.21 -21.43 -14.67
CA LYS A 433 42.43 -20.00 -14.97
C LYS A 433 43.76 -19.48 -14.46
N ASP A 434 44.17 -19.86 -13.25
CA ASP A 434 45.46 -19.48 -12.66
C ASP A 434 46.62 -20.12 -13.43
N ALA A 435 46.48 -21.38 -13.86
CA ALA A 435 47.46 -22.04 -14.71
C ALA A 435 47.57 -21.38 -16.11
N ILE A 436 46.46 -20.95 -16.70
CA ILE A 436 46.44 -20.21 -17.97
C ILE A 436 47.03 -18.80 -17.80
N ALA A 437 46.77 -18.12 -16.67
CA ALA A 437 47.35 -16.82 -16.37
C ALA A 437 48.88 -16.91 -16.21
N LEU A 438 49.36 -17.90 -15.45
CA LEU A 438 50.79 -18.19 -15.30
C LEU A 438 51.46 -18.57 -16.62
N ALA A 439 50.77 -19.34 -17.47
CA ALA A 439 51.25 -19.67 -18.82
C ALA A 439 51.33 -18.44 -19.73
N ARG A 440 50.36 -17.51 -19.65
CA ARG A 440 50.37 -16.24 -20.39
C ARG A 440 51.45 -15.28 -19.94
N GLU A 441 51.77 -15.28 -18.64
CA GLU A 441 52.85 -14.45 -18.09
C GLU A 441 54.22 -14.98 -18.53
N ARG A 442 54.44 -16.30 -18.44
CA ARG A 442 55.66 -16.95 -18.99
C ARG A 442 55.79 -16.78 -20.50
N LEU A 443 54.67 -16.82 -21.23
CA LEU A 443 54.69 -16.56 -22.68
C LEU A 443 55.06 -15.10 -22.97
N ARG A 444 54.61 -14.14 -22.14
CA ARG A 444 55.02 -12.73 -22.23
C ARG A 444 56.51 -12.54 -21.95
N GLU A 445 57.06 -13.18 -20.92
CA GLU A 445 58.49 -13.15 -20.63
C GLU A 445 59.32 -13.75 -21.77
N CYS A 446 58.90 -14.87 -22.35
CA CYS A 446 59.53 -15.48 -23.53
C CYS A 446 59.47 -14.58 -24.77
N ILE A 447 58.37 -13.87 -24.98
CA ILE A 447 58.23 -12.91 -26.09
C ILE A 447 59.16 -11.71 -25.86
N GLN A 448 59.27 -11.21 -24.63
CA GLN A 448 60.14 -10.08 -24.29
C GLN A 448 61.63 -10.42 -24.44
N LEU A 449 62.05 -11.62 -24.03
CA LEU A 449 63.40 -12.15 -24.27
C LEU A 449 63.72 -12.35 -25.76
N ASN A 450 62.73 -12.70 -26.58
CA ASN A 450 62.92 -12.83 -28.03
C ASN A 450 62.95 -11.47 -28.76
N VAL A 451 62.24 -10.46 -28.25
CA VAL A 451 62.30 -9.08 -28.78
C VAL A 451 63.68 -8.45 -28.52
N GLU A 452 64.27 -8.68 -27.33
CA GLU A 452 65.64 -8.25 -27.03
C GLU A 452 66.68 -8.95 -27.92
N ARG A 453 66.50 -10.25 -28.22
CA ARG A 453 67.37 -10.97 -29.18
C ARG A 453 67.23 -10.49 -30.62
N CYS A 454 66.06 -10.02 -31.04
CA CYS A 454 65.86 -9.47 -32.39
C CYS A 454 66.42 -8.05 -32.55
N GLN A 455 66.46 -7.23 -31.50
CA GLN A 455 67.08 -5.90 -31.55
C GLN A 455 68.61 -5.95 -31.67
N VAL A 456 69.28 -6.97 -31.10
CA VAL A 456 70.72 -7.18 -31.28
C VAL A 456 71.07 -7.61 -32.72
N ARG A 457 70.16 -8.31 -33.41
CA ARG A 457 70.39 -8.82 -34.78
C ARG A 457 70.23 -7.75 -35.86
N SER A 458 69.39 -6.74 -35.63
CA SER A 458 69.21 -5.59 -36.54
C SER A 458 70.41 -4.63 -36.51
N TRP A 459 71.20 -4.62 -35.43
CA TRP A 459 72.42 -3.80 -35.31
C TRP A 459 73.65 -4.40 -36.00
N LEU A 460 73.65 -5.71 -36.26
CA LEU A 460 74.81 -6.45 -36.82
C LEU A 460 74.80 -6.62 -38.35
N PHE A 461 73.73 -6.22 -39.05
CA PHE A 461 73.58 -6.41 -40.51
C PHE A 461 73.51 -5.09 -41.31
N GLY A 462 74.22 -4.07 -40.84
CA GLY A 462 74.35 -2.77 -41.52
C GLY A 462 75.72 -2.54 -42.14
N PHE A 463 76.20 -3.39 -43.06
CA PHE A 463 77.28 -3.03 -44.02
C PHE A 463 77.16 -3.90 -45.29
N LEU A 464 76.98 -3.19 -46.42
CA LEU A 464 76.81 -3.53 -47.86
C LEU A 464 78.00 -4.29 -48.51
N PRO A 465 78.06 -4.58 -49.87
CA PRO A 465 77.04 -4.51 -50.96
C PRO A 465 77.04 -5.68 -52.03
N GLU A 466 76.01 -5.67 -52.90
CA GLU A 466 75.94 -5.99 -54.37
C GLU A 466 76.44 -7.39 -54.90
N GLU A 467 75.82 -8.11 -55.85
CA GLU A 467 75.31 -7.73 -57.18
C GLU A 467 74.59 -8.92 -57.93
N ARG A 468 73.57 -8.61 -58.76
CA ARG A 468 73.12 -9.16 -60.08
C ARG A 468 72.75 -10.65 -60.40
N GLN A 469 71.47 -10.76 -60.83
CA GLN A 469 70.90 -11.23 -62.13
C GLN A 469 70.65 -12.72 -62.51
N GLY A 470 69.40 -12.97 -63.00
CA GLY A 470 68.97 -13.94 -64.05
C GLY A 470 68.22 -15.19 -63.52
N VAL A 471 66.90 -15.39 -63.64
CA VAL A 471 66.02 -15.64 -64.83
C VAL A 471 66.46 -16.93 -65.57
N ASP A 472 65.69 -17.98 -65.88
CA ASP A 472 64.28 -18.40 -65.74
C ASP A 472 64.12 -19.89 -66.21
N VAL A 473 63.02 -20.55 -65.81
CA VAL A 473 62.15 -21.47 -66.60
C VAL A 473 62.36 -23.02 -66.73
N SER A 474 61.24 -23.71 -66.45
CA SER A 474 60.58 -24.96 -66.96
C SER A 474 61.00 -26.40 -66.60
N ASP A 475 60.05 -27.05 -65.88
CA ASP A 475 59.26 -28.28 -66.16
C ASP A 475 59.84 -29.71 -66.31
N SER A 476 59.32 -30.56 -65.41
CA SER A 476 58.86 -31.97 -65.53
C SER A 476 59.84 -33.11 -65.89
N GLU A 477 60.10 -34.02 -64.94
CA GLU A 477 59.54 -35.40 -64.85
C GLU A 477 60.32 -36.31 -63.86
N LYS A 478 59.54 -36.99 -63.00
CA LYS A 478 59.62 -38.35 -62.44
C LYS A 478 60.88 -38.99 -61.81
N GLU A 479 60.60 -39.52 -60.62
CA GLU A 479 60.93 -40.84 -60.03
C GLU A 479 62.26 -41.10 -59.30
N ASP A 480 62.07 -41.42 -58.00
CA ASP A 480 62.70 -42.44 -57.17
C ASP A 480 64.22 -42.40 -56.87
N ALA A 481 64.56 -42.04 -55.63
CA ALA A 481 64.96 -43.03 -54.61
C ALA A 481 65.62 -42.38 -53.37
N ALA A 482 65.11 -42.77 -52.21
CA ALA A 482 65.81 -43.05 -50.96
C ALA A 482 66.97 -42.14 -50.46
N SER A 483 66.67 -41.58 -49.28
CA SER A 483 67.52 -41.57 -48.07
C SER A 483 68.27 -40.27 -47.70
N SER A 484 67.85 -39.79 -46.53
CA SER A 484 68.62 -39.08 -45.50
C SER A 484 68.95 -37.60 -45.71
N ASN A 485 68.63 -36.85 -44.64
CA ASN A 485 68.93 -35.45 -44.37
C ASN A 485 68.11 -34.43 -45.17
N THR A 486 67.24 -33.68 -44.48
CA THR A 486 67.54 -32.28 -44.14
C THR A 486 66.41 -31.65 -43.33
N SER A 487 66.83 -30.91 -42.31
CA SER A 487 66.09 -29.81 -41.67
C SER A 487 65.61 -28.79 -42.71
N SER A 488 64.62 -27.98 -42.33
CA SER A 488 64.16 -26.75 -43.00
C SER A 488 63.30 -26.86 -44.27
N THR A 489 62.05 -27.35 -44.14
CA THR A 489 60.92 -26.91 -44.99
C THR A 489 59.57 -27.01 -44.27
N ILE A 490 59.32 -26.16 -43.27
CA ILE A 490 57.95 -25.84 -42.82
C ILE A 490 57.89 -24.33 -42.65
N SER A 491 57.61 -23.63 -43.74
CA SER A 491 57.26 -22.21 -43.71
C SER A 491 56.31 -21.97 -44.88
N ILE A 492 55.23 -21.24 -44.58
CA ILE A 492 54.14 -20.73 -45.44
C ILE A 492 52.75 -21.33 -45.14
N HIS A 493 52.59 -22.61 -44.74
CA HIS A 493 51.25 -23.14 -44.42
C HIS A 493 50.74 -22.78 -43.00
N MET A 494 51.62 -22.56 -42.02
CA MET A 494 51.23 -22.15 -40.64
C MET A 494 50.86 -20.66 -40.50
N LEU A 495 51.28 -19.80 -41.43
CA LEU A 495 51.00 -18.37 -41.36
C LEU A 495 49.59 -18.01 -41.86
N PHE A 496 48.94 -18.87 -42.64
CA PHE A 496 47.54 -18.69 -43.07
C PHE A 496 46.53 -19.19 -42.01
N GLU A 497 46.88 -20.22 -41.23
CA GLU A 497 46.02 -20.74 -40.14
C GLU A 497 46.03 -19.84 -38.89
N LEU A 498 47.14 -19.15 -38.60
CA LEU A 498 47.22 -18.25 -37.44
C LEU A 498 46.40 -16.96 -37.59
N ASN A 499 46.13 -16.50 -38.82
CA ASN A 499 45.24 -15.35 -39.04
C ASN A 499 43.75 -15.73 -39.02
N SER A 500 43.42 -17.02 -39.17
CA SER A 500 42.04 -17.52 -39.08
C SER A 500 41.62 -17.80 -37.62
N ALA A 501 42.59 -17.87 -36.70
CA ALA A 501 42.36 -18.09 -35.27
C ALA A 501 42.06 -16.80 -34.45
N MET A 502 42.04 -15.61 -35.08
CA MET A 502 41.66 -14.35 -34.43
C MET A 502 40.14 -14.07 -34.40
N SER A 503 39.29 -15.02 -34.79
CA SER A 503 37.83 -14.91 -34.62
C SER A 503 37.36 -15.62 -33.34
N VAL A 504 37.62 -15.01 -32.19
CA VAL A 504 37.02 -15.42 -30.90
C VAL A 504 35.60 -14.85 -30.86
N ASN A 505 34.64 -15.55 -31.47
CA ASN A 505 33.21 -15.31 -31.22
C ASN A 505 32.33 -16.58 -31.35
N SER A 506 32.93 -17.77 -31.46
CA SER A 506 32.22 -19.05 -31.55
C SER A 506 32.29 -19.92 -30.29
N ALA A 507 33.16 -19.60 -29.32
CA ALA A 507 33.28 -20.36 -28.06
C ALA A 507 32.22 -20.00 -26.99
N LEU A 508 31.48 -18.90 -27.16
CA LEU A 508 30.36 -18.51 -26.27
C LEU A 508 29.00 -19.09 -26.70
N LYS A 509 28.93 -19.81 -27.83
CA LYS A 509 27.70 -20.42 -28.35
C LYS A 509 27.54 -21.92 -28.02
N LEU A 510 28.59 -22.57 -27.55
CA LEU A 510 28.57 -24.00 -27.17
C LEU A 510 28.21 -24.26 -25.69
N ASP A 511 28.07 -23.20 -24.88
CA ASP A 511 27.82 -23.31 -23.44
C ASP A 511 26.34 -23.53 -23.09
N LYS A 512 25.41 -23.25 -24.03
CA LYS A 512 23.96 -23.48 -23.82
C LYS A 512 23.48 -24.86 -24.25
N ASP A 513 24.09 -25.47 -25.26
CA ASP A 513 23.63 -26.76 -25.79
C ASP A 513 24.16 -27.95 -24.96
N CYS A 514 25.32 -27.80 -24.31
CA CYS A 514 25.89 -28.85 -23.46
C CYS A 514 25.20 -28.96 -22.08
N SER A 515 24.61 -27.88 -21.56
CA SER A 515 23.86 -27.95 -20.28
C SER A 515 22.50 -28.63 -20.46
N TRP A 516 21.85 -28.44 -21.61
CA TRP A 516 20.55 -29.07 -21.90
C TRP A 516 20.67 -30.55 -22.23
N SER A 517 21.69 -30.98 -23.00
CA SER A 517 21.85 -32.40 -23.33
C SER A 517 22.18 -33.28 -22.11
N VAL A 518 22.85 -32.72 -21.09
CA VAL A 518 23.17 -33.42 -19.83
C VAL A 518 21.95 -33.48 -18.89
N VAL A 519 21.13 -32.42 -18.85
CA VAL A 519 19.88 -32.41 -18.08
C VAL A 519 18.84 -33.34 -18.70
N GLU A 520 18.73 -33.39 -20.03
CA GLU A 520 17.81 -34.26 -20.77
C GLU A 520 18.23 -35.75 -20.69
N SER A 521 19.54 -36.01 -20.61
CA SER A 521 20.07 -37.35 -20.33
C SER A 521 19.77 -37.82 -18.90
N LEU A 522 19.74 -36.90 -17.92
CA LEU A 522 19.43 -37.22 -16.51
C LEU A 522 17.93 -37.43 -16.26
N SER A 523 17.03 -36.72 -16.96
CA SER A 523 15.59 -37.00 -16.92
C SER A 523 15.22 -38.36 -17.52
N ASN A 524 15.97 -38.84 -18.52
CA ASN A 524 15.77 -40.19 -19.09
C ASN A 524 16.37 -41.31 -18.22
N LEU A 525 17.39 -40.99 -17.40
CA LEU A 525 17.95 -41.92 -16.41
C LEU A 525 17.06 -42.05 -15.15
N SER A 526 16.34 -41.00 -14.73
CA SER A 526 15.40 -41.12 -13.60
C SER A 526 14.12 -41.90 -13.95
N ALA A 527 13.68 -41.85 -15.21
CA ALA A 527 12.51 -42.60 -15.69
C ALA A 527 12.78 -44.12 -15.89
N SER A 528 14.04 -44.53 -15.96
CA SER A 528 14.43 -45.95 -16.18
C SER A 528 14.75 -46.73 -14.90
N HIS A 529 14.67 -46.10 -13.72
CA HIS A 529 14.88 -46.76 -12.42
C HIS A 529 13.59 -47.09 -11.64
N SER A 530 12.40 -46.81 -12.20
CA SER A 530 11.12 -47.18 -11.58
C SER A 530 10.58 -48.56 -11.99
N ASN A 531 11.38 -49.42 -12.65
CA ASN A 531 10.93 -50.71 -13.18
C ASN A 531 11.92 -51.87 -12.94
N VAL A 532 12.51 -52.01 -11.75
CA VAL A 532 13.12 -53.29 -11.32
C VAL A 532 13.00 -53.47 -9.81
N SER A 533 11.84 -53.97 -9.35
CA SER A 533 11.73 -54.75 -8.09
C SER A 533 10.40 -55.52 -8.06
N MET A 534 10.34 -56.64 -8.78
CA MET A 534 9.46 -57.77 -8.48
C MET A 534 10.31 -59.02 -8.55
N PHE A 535 10.79 -59.49 -7.40
CA PHE A 535 10.74 -60.87 -6.90
C PHE A 535 11.43 -60.93 -5.53
#